data_AF-A0A962UTD2-F1
#
_entry.id   AF-A0A962UTD2-F1
#
_cell.length_a   1.000
_cell.length_b   1.000
_cell.length_c   1.000
_cell.angle_alpha   90.00
_cell.angle_beta   90.00
_cell.angle_gamma   90.00
#
_symmetry.space_group_name_H-M   'P 1'
#
loop_
_entity.id
_entity.type
_entity.pdbx_description
1 polymer ?
#
loop_
_entity_poly.entity_id
_entity_poly.type
_entity_poly.pdbx_seq_one_letter_code
_entity_poly.pdbx_strand_id
1 'polypeptide(L)'
;MSEHTHPRQAGVLLHLTSLPSGRIDDDCLRWLDFMAASGLSVWQILPLVIPDTHGSPYQSRSAFAADPGLLPLDDAAASASAVEDYRAQHAAWLDDFCLFEVLKRRFGEHAWVDWPEPYRLRDPDALAKLRAQAQTEIDSIVDQQYRMDRAWQRVRGHAAALGISLFGDIPIFIAHDSADTWSRPEDFLLDADGRPTHVAGVPPDYFSATGQRWGNPHYRWERMQKDGFSWWLERMRRQFELFDLVRIDHFRGLVAVWMIAADCETAIDGFWQETPGDALLSQLARHFPELPIVAEDLGVITDEVRALKHKYGLPGMSVLQFAF
;
A
#
# COMPACT_ATOMS: atom_id res chain seq x y z
N MET A 1 -22.74 14.78 -20.18
CA MET A 1 -22.12 13.93 -19.14
C MET A 1 -22.57 12.52 -19.45
N SER A 2 -21.65 11.66 -19.89
CA SER A 2 -21.95 10.23 -20.09
C SER A 2 -22.13 9.64 -18.69
N GLU A 3 -23.33 9.18 -18.35
CA GLU A 3 -23.53 8.29 -17.20
C GLU A 3 -22.69 7.04 -17.46
N HIS A 4 -21.55 6.92 -16.81
CA HIS A 4 -20.80 5.67 -16.76
C HIS A 4 -21.62 4.69 -15.93
N THR A 5 -22.57 4.01 -16.57
CA THR A 5 -23.31 2.92 -15.96
C THR A 5 -22.36 1.76 -15.77
N HIS A 6 -21.77 1.64 -14.58
CA HIS A 6 -21.05 0.43 -14.20
C HIS A 6 -22.04 -0.75 -14.28
N PRO A 7 -21.68 -1.87 -14.94
CA PRO A 7 -22.51 -3.05 -14.94
C PRO A 7 -22.74 -3.51 -13.49
N ARG A 8 -23.93 -4.03 -13.19
CA ARG A 8 -24.19 -4.58 -11.85
C ARG A 8 -23.35 -5.84 -11.68
N GLN A 9 -22.41 -5.79 -10.74
CA GLN A 9 -21.52 -6.89 -10.40
C GLN A 9 -21.74 -7.32 -8.96
N ALA A 10 -21.36 -8.57 -8.66
CA ALA A 10 -21.33 -9.12 -7.33
C ALA A 10 -19.96 -9.78 -7.11
N GLY A 11 -19.49 -9.74 -5.87
CA GLY A 11 -18.15 -10.20 -5.53
C GLY A 11 -18.04 -10.68 -4.10
N VAL A 12 -16.84 -11.15 -3.76
CA VAL A 12 -16.51 -11.66 -2.42
C VAL A 12 -15.21 -11.01 -1.94
N LEU A 13 -15.20 -10.56 -0.69
CA LEU A 13 -13.99 -10.21 0.05
C LEU A 13 -13.42 -11.49 0.68
N LEU A 14 -12.24 -11.91 0.23
CA LEU A 14 -11.52 -13.05 0.79
C LEU A 14 -10.03 -12.83 0.58
N HIS A 15 -9.26 -12.66 1.67
CA HIS A 15 -7.82 -12.50 1.55
C HIS A 15 -7.12 -13.84 1.30
N LEU A 16 -5.94 -13.80 0.64
CA LEU A 16 -5.20 -15.00 0.23
C LEU A 16 -4.87 -15.92 1.41
N THR A 17 -4.53 -15.34 2.56
CA THR A 17 -4.23 -16.10 3.79
C THR A 17 -5.40 -16.92 4.33
N SER A 18 -6.63 -16.64 3.86
CA SER A 18 -7.84 -17.39 4.22
C SER A 18 -8.13 -18.55 3.26
N LEU A 19 -7.38 -18.68 2.17
CA LEU A 19 -7.42 -19.87 1.32
C LEU A 19 -6.68 -21.03 2.02
N PRO A 20 -6.98 -22.30 1.64
CA PRO A 20 -6.38 -23.45 2.31
C PRO A 20 -4.84 -23.45 2.35
N SER A 21 -4.17 -23.03 1.26
CA SER A 21 -2.71 -22.88 1.21
C SER A 21 -2.18 -21.61 1.89
N GLY A 22 -3.00 -20.56 1.96
CA GLY A 22 -2.60 -19.22 2.38
C GLY A 22 -1.63 -18.52 1.41
N ARG A 23 -1.49 -19.00 0.17
CA ARG A 23 -0.41 -18.62 -0.78
C ARG A 23 -0.93 -18.28 -2.18
N ILE A 24 -0.08 -17.70 -3.02
CA ILE A 24 -0.39 -17.40 -4.43
C ILE A 24 -0.15 -18.65 -5.29
N ASP A 25 -1.04 -19.64 -5.18
CA ASP A 25 -0.92 -20.93 -5.87
C ASP A 25 -2.25 -21.42 -6.47
N ASP A 26 -2.36 -22.71 -6.75
CA ASP A 26 -3.54 -23.31 -7.38
C ASP A 26 -4.82 -23.18 -6.55
N ASP A 27 -4.75 -22.90 -5.23
CA ASP A 27 -5.95 -22.56 -4.47
C ASP A 27 -6.59 -21.26 -4.96
N CYS A 28 -5.79 -20.29 -5.41
CA CYS A 28 -6.32 -19.06 -6.02
C CYS A 28 -7.09 -19.38 -7.31
N LEU A 29 -6.59 -20.31 -8.12
CA LEU A 29 -7.23 -20.70 -9.38
C LEU A 29 -8.55 -21.45 -9.11
N ARG A 30 -8.54 -22.40 -8.17
CA ARG A 30 -9.76 -23.10 -7.72
C ARG A 30 -10.80 -22.14 -7.17
N TRP A 31 -10.36 -21.12 -6.42
CA TRP A 31 -11.24 -20.08 -5.90
C TRP A 31 -11.89 -19.27 -7.03
N LEU A 32 -11.12 -18.83 -8.01
CA LEU A 32 -11.63 -18.12 -9.18
C LEU A 32 -12.62 -18.97 -10.00
N ASP A 33 -12.34 -20.26 -10.19
CA ASP A 33 -13.26 -21.19 -10.86
C ASP A 33 -14.60 -21.29 -10.11
N PHE A 34 -14.55 -21.39 -8.78
CA PHE A 34 -15.74 -21.39 -7.94
C PHE A 34 -16.53 -20.08 -8.05
N MET A 35 -15.85 -18.93 -8.03
CA MET A 35 -16.48 -17.63 -8.20
C MET A 35 -17.19 -17.51 -9.55
N ALA A 36 -16.53 -17.91 -10.64
CA ALA A 36 -17.10 -17.90 -11.98
C ALA A 36 -18.32 -18.82 -12.08
N ALA A 37 -18.24 -20.04 -11.54
CA ALA A 37 -19.37 -20.97 -11.48
C ALA A 37 -20.55 -20.43 -10.66
N SER A 38 -20.28 -19.54 -9.70
CA SER A 38 -21.28 -18.88 -8.86
C SER A 38 -21.83 -17.57 -9.45
N GLY A 39 -21.36 -17.15 -10.63
CA GLY A 39 -21.76 -15.88 -11.26
C GLY A 39 -21.20 -14.63 -10.59
N LEU A 40 -20.14 -14.76 -9.79
CA LEU A 40 -19.43 -13.66 -9.15
C LEU A 40 -18.34 -13.13 -10.09
N SER A 41 -18.11 -11.81 -10.09
CA SER A 41 -17.21 -11.14 -11.03
C SER A 41 -16.26 -10.14 -10.37
N VAL A 42 -16.21 -10.06 -9.04
CA VAL A 42 -15.25 -9.21 -8.31
C VAL A 42 -14.65 -9.97 -7.13
N TRP A 43 -13.32 -10.07 -7.05
CA TRP A 43 -12.62 -10.63 -5.89
C TRP A 43 -11.89 -9.50 -5.16
N GLN A 44 -12.37 -9.14 -3.96
CA GLN A 44 -11.73 -8.14 -3.13
C GLN A 44 -10.72 -8.77 -2.17
N ILE A 45 -9.55 -8.15 -2.06
CA ILE A 45 -8.39 -8.67 -1.33
C ILE A 45 -7.78 -7.52 -0.53
N LEU A 46 -7.46 -7.79 0.74
CA LEU A 46 -6.71 -6.86 1.60
C LEU A 46 -5.28 -6.63 1.04
N PRO A 47 -4.51 -5.66 1.56
CA PRO A 47 -3.17 -5.40 1.04
C PRO A 47 -2.28 -6.65 1.03
N LEU A 48 -1.55 -6.89 -0.08
CA LEU A 48 -0.65 -8.05 -0.25
C LEU A 48 0.73 -7.85 0.38
N VAL A 49 0.90 -6.76 1.13
CA VAL A 49 2.17 -6.32 1.69
C VAL A 49 2.49 -7.07 2.99
N ILE A 50 3.75 -6.98 3.42
CA ILE A 50 4.24 -7.62 4.65
C ILE A 50 3.47 -7.07 5.86
N PRO A 51 2.74 -7.90 6.63
CA PRO A 51 2.00 -7.41 7.78
C PRO A 51 2.93 -6.97 8.92
N ASP A 52 2.41 -6.17 9.84
CA ASP A 52 3.12 -5.83 11.07
C ASP A 52 3.28 -7.04 12.01
N THR A 53 3.93 -6.82 13.16
CA THR A 53 4.13 -7.84 14.20
C THR A 53 2.83 -8.37 14.81
N HIS A 54 1.69 -7.73 14.56
CA HIS A 54 0.36 -8.13 15.01
C HIS A 54 -0.47 -8.79 13.89
N GLY A 55 0.09 -8.93 12.68
CA GLY A 55 -0.58 -9.52 11.54
C GLY A 55 -1.45 -8.54 10.74
N SER A 56 -1.34 -7.22 10.98
CA SER A 56 -2.10 -6.21 10.23
C SER A 56 -1.44 -5.91 8.87
N PRO A 57 -2.14 -6.08 7.74
CA PRO A 57 -1.63 -5.72 6.43
C PRO A 57 -1.65 -4.20 6.15
N TYR A 58 -2.14 -3.39 7.10
CA TYR A 58 -2.24 -1.93 6.96
C TYR A 58 -1.05 -1.18 7.57
N GLN A 59 -0.16 -1.89 8.25
CA GLN A 59 1.13 -1.36 8.72
C GLN A 59 2.24 -2.26 8.18
N SER A 60 2.83 -1.86 7.05
CA SER A 60 3.82 -2.68 6.36
C SER A 60 5.18 -2.02 6.30
N ARG A 61 6.20 -2.88 6.24
CA ARG A 61 7.60 -2.52 5.97
C ARG A 61 7.81 -1.97 4.55
N SER A 62 6.83 -2.14 3.65
CA SER A 62 6.83 -1.55 2.33
C SER A 62 5.41 -1.29 1.81
N ALA A 63 5.20 -0.18 1.12
CA ALA A 63 3.98 0.10 0.36
C ALA A 63 3.93 -0.60 -1.01
N PHE A 64 5.01 -1.31 -1.40
CA PHE A 64 5.20 -1.87 -2.74
C PHE A 64 5.42 -3.39 -2.73
N ALA A 65 6.24 -3.87 -1.79
CA ALA A 65 6.69 -5.26 -1.74
C ALA A 65 5.56 -6.18 -1.24
N ALA A 66 5.45 -7.36 -1.85
CA ALA A 66 4.53 -8.40 -1.40
C ALA A 66 5.11 -9.16 -0.20
N ASP A 67 4.24 -9.70 0.65
CA ASP A 67 4.62 -10.53 1.79
C ASP A 67 5.25 -11.87 1.34
N PRO A 68 6.53 -12.16 1.68
CA PRO A 68 7.14 -13.46 1.41
C PRO A 68 6.36 -14.65 1.98
N GLY A 69 5.50 -14.44 2.99
CA GLY A 69 4.56 -15.44 3.49
C GLY A 69 3.64 -16.02 2.42
N LEU A 70 3.35 -15.23 1.38
CA LEU A 70 2.45 -15.57 0.27
C LEU A 70 3.13 -16.34 -0.88
N LEU A 71 4.45 -16.60 -0.79
CA LEU A 71 5.21 -17.32 -1.82
C LEU A 71 4.54 -18.65 -2.22
N PRO A 72 4.48 -18.97 -3.53
CA PRO A 72 3.95 -20.25 -4.01
C PRO A 72 4.80 -21.43 -3.52
N LEU A 73 4.13 -22.56 -3.25
CA LEU A 73 4.79 -23.80 -2.79
C LEU A 73 5.62 -24.49 -3.88
N ASP A 74 5.15 -24.45 -5.12
CA ASP A 74 5.81 -25.08 -6.26
C ASP A 74 5.99 -24.03 -7.35
N ASP A 75 7.24 -23.63 -7.60
CA ASP A 75 7.54 -22.70 -8.67
C ASP A 75 8.97 -22.89 -9.19
N ALA A 76 9.10 -22.90 -10.51
CA ALA A 76 10.37 -23.09 -11.18
C ALA A 76 11.29 -21.89 -10.93
N ALA A 77 12.60 -22.13 -10.79
CA ALA A 77 13.57 -21.06 -10.66
C ALA A 77 13.45 -20.04 -11.81
N ALA A 78 13.60 -18.76 -11.50
CA ALA A 78 13.63 -17.70 -12.49
C ALA A 78 14.90 -17.81 -13.36
N SER A 79 14.81 -17.45 -14.64
CA SER A 79 16.01 -17.24 -15.44
C SER A 79 16.68 -15.92 -15.01
N ALA A 80 18.00 -15.84 -15.14
CA ALA A 80 18.75 -14.63 -14.77
C ALA A 80 18.24 -13.39 -15.52
N SER A 81 17.96 -13.52 -16.82
CA SER A 81 17.41 -12.42 -17.64
C SER A 81 16.05 -11.94 -17.15
N ALA A 82 15.15 -12.83 -16.71
CA ALA A 82 13.84 -12.41 -16.21
C ALA A 82 13.95 -11.65 -14.89
N VAL A 83 14.91 -12.04 -14.03
CA VAL A 83 15.20 -11.32 -12.78
C VAL A 83 15.80 -9.94 -13.06
N GLU A 84 16.69 -9.82 -14.05
CA GLU A 84 17.27 -8.54 -14.46
C GLU A 84 16.20 -7.57 -15.00
N ASP A 85 15.31 -8.06 -15.86
CA ASP A 85 14.18 -7.27 -16.39
C ASP A 85 13.25 -6.83 -15.24
N TYR A 86 12.96 -7.73 -14.30
CA TYR A 86 12.16 -7.42 -13.11
C TYR A 86 12.79 -6.31 -12.26
N ARG A 87 14.11 -6.37 -12.04
CA ARG A 87 14.84 -5.32 -11.31
C ARG A 87 14.76 -3.98 -12.04
N ALA A 88 14.93 -3.97 -13.35
CA ALA A 88 14.84 -2.76 -14.15
C ALA A 88 13.44 -2.13 -14.10
N GLN A 89 12.40 -2.96 -14.21
CA GLN A 89 11.00 -2.50 -14.15
C GLN A 89 10.62 -1.91 -12.78
N HIS A 90 11.15 -2.48 -11.69
CA HIS A 90 10.79 -2.12 -10.32
C HIS A 90 11.88 -1.31 -9.58
N ALA A 91 12.81 -0.71 -10.32
CA ALA A 91 13.97 -0.01 -9.76
C ALA A 91 13.61 1.15 -8.81
N ALA A 92 12.40 1.72 -8.93
CA ALA A 92 11.92 2.82 -8.09
C ALA A 92 11.75 2.44 -6.60
N TRP A 93 11.57 1.16 -6.28
CA TRP A 93 11.34 0.71 -4.90
C TRP A 93 12.12 -0.54 -4.49
N LEU A 94 12.46 -1.41 -5.45
CA LEU A 94 12.96 -2.75 -5.15
C LEU A 94 14.34 -2.75 -4.49
N ASP A 95 15.28 -1.92 -4.96
CA ASP A 95 16.63 -1.84 -4.39
C ASP A 95 16.59 -1.33 -2.95
N ASP A 96 15.82 -0.28 -2.70
CA ASP A 96 15.62 0.26 -1.35
C ASP A 96 14.95 -0.76 -0.42
N PHE A 97 13.92 -1.46 -0.88
CA PHE A 97 13.29 -2.52 -0.10
C PHE A 97 14.29 -3.65 0.24
N CYS A 98 15.10 -4.10 -0.71
CA CYS A 98 16.09 -5.14 -0.46
C CYS A 98 17.12 -4.71 0.59
N LEU A 99 17.64 -3.48 0.48
CA LEU A 99 18.62 -2.96 1.44
C LEU A 99 17.99 -2.78 2.81
N PHE A 100 16.77 -2.27 2.88
CA PHE A 100 16.02 -2.12 4.12
C PHE A 100 15.87 -3.46 4.84
N GLU A 101 15.42 -4.50 4.13
CA GLU A 101 15.25 -5.85 4.70
C GLU A 101 16.58 -6.47 5.17
N VAL A 102 17.66 -6.29 4.40
CA VAL A 102 19.00 -6.75 4.80
C VAL A 102 19.46 -6.04 6.06
N LEU A 103 19.34 -4.70 6.12
CA LEU A 103 19.72 -3.91 7.28
C LEU A 103 18.89 -4.26 8.51
N LYS A 104 17.58 -4.40 8.32
CA LYS A 104 16.64 -4.77 9.38
C LYS A 104 17.03 -6.09 10.02
N ARG A 105 17.34 -7.12 9.23
CA ARG A 105 17.83 -8.42 9.74
C ARG A 105 19.20 -8.30 10.41
N ARG A 106 20.14 -7.56 9.80
CA ARG A 106 21.50 -7.36 10.35
C ARG A 106 21.49 -6.62 11.69
N PHE A 107 20.51 -5.76 11.90
CA PHE A 107 20.31 -5.01 13.13
C PHE A 107 19.14 -5.55 13.97
N GLY A 108 18.87 -6.86 13.92
CA GLY A 108 18.00 -7.52 14.89
C GLY A 108 16.55 -7.05 14.89
N GLU A 109 16.02 -6.71 13.72
CA GLU A 109 14.65 -6.21 13.49
C GLU A 109 14.37 -4.82 14.06
N HIS A 110 15.39 -4.10 14.58
CA HIS A 110 15.24 -2.72 15.05
C HIS A 110 14.76 -1.78 13.95
N ALA A 111 14.07 -0.71 14.37
CA ALA A 111 13.58 0.31 13.46
C ALA A 111 14.74 1.08 12.83
N TRP A 112 14.52 1.61 11.62
CA TRP A 112 15.61 2.26 10.87
C TRP A 112 16.24 3.47 11.58
N VAL A 113 15.49 4.14 12.45
CA VAL A 113 15.99 5.26 13.28
C VAL A 113 17.00 4.83 14.36
N ASP A 114 17.04 3.54 14.70
CA ASP A 114 17.95 2.98 15.69
C ASP A 114 19.20 2.36 15.05
N TRP A 115 19.30 2.36 13.71
CA TRP A 115 20.47 1.86 13.01
C TRP A 115 21.68 2.79 13.16
N PRO A 116 22.92 2.28 13.01
CA PRO A 116 24.10 3.12 12.94
C PRO A 116 23.96 4.23 11.90
N GLU A 117 24.46 5.41 12.22
CA GLU A 117 24.28 6.64 11.44
C GLU A 117 24.53 6.49 9.93
N PRO A 118 25.58 5.80 9.45
CA PRO A 118 25.79 5.65 8.00
C PRO A 118 24.65 4.93 7.28
N TYR A 119 23.94 4.02 7.96
CA TYR A 119 22.80 3.30 7.38
C TYR A 119 21.49 4.04 7.60
N ARG A 120 21.30 4.65 8.79
CA ARG A 120 20.14 5.50 9.09
C ARG A 120 20.05 6.70 8.13
N LEU A 121 21.18 7.36 7.88
CA LEU A 121 21.28 8.53 6.99
C LEU A 121 21.59 8.16 5.53
N ARG A 122 21.64 6.86 5.21
CA ARG A 122 21.84 6.37 3.83
C ARG A 122 23.11 6.89 3.17
N ASP A 123 24.22 6.87 3.91
CA ASP A 123 25.54 7.19 3.38
C ASP A 123 25.84 6.34 2.12
N PRO A 124 26.14 6.96 0.96
CA PRO A 124 26.31 6.24 -0.29
C PRO A 124 27.41 5.18 -0.25
N ASP A 125 28.53 5.45 0.43
CA ASP A 125 29.66 4.53 0.53
C ASP A 125 29.33 3.33 1.43
N ALA A 126 28.62 3.56 2.54
CA ALA A 126 28.13 2.50 3.42
C ALA A 126 27.13 1.59 2.68
N LEU A 127 26.19 2.17 1.94
CA LEU A 127 25.22 1.40 1.15
C LEU A 127 25.87 0.67 -0.03
N ALA A 128 26.89 1.24 -0.68
CA ALA A 128 27.65 0.56 -1.73
C ALA A 128 28.42 -0.65 -1.17
N LYS A 129 29.07 -0.50 -0.02
CA LYS A 129 29.73 -1.61 0.69
C LYS A 129 28.73 -2.69 1.10
N LEU A 130 27.56 -2.28 1.61
CA LEU A 130 26.49 -3.21 1.96
C LEU A 130 26.04 -4.03 0.75
N ARG A 131 25.76 -3.38 -0.40
CA ARG A 131 25.38 -4.07 -1.64
C ARG A 131 26.39 -5.14 -2.02
N ALA A 132 27.69 -4.80 -2.01
CA ALA A 132 28.75 -5.75 -2.33
C ALA A 132 28.85 -6.92 -1.33
N GLN A 133 28.57 -6.67 -0.05
CA GLN A 133 28.66 -7.67 1.02
C GLN A 133 27.41 -8.54 1.19
N ALA A 134 26.26 -8.09 0.69
CA ALA A 134 24.95 -8.70 0.90
C ALA A 134 24.30 -9.18 -0.40
N GLN A 135 25.09 -9.35 -1.46
CA GLN A 135 24.55 -9.61 -2.80
C GLN A 135 23.68 -10.86 -2.83
N THR A 136 24.08 -11.93 -2.15
CA THR A 136 23.29 -13.17 -2.08
C THR A 136 21.96 -12.98 -1.36
N GLU A 137 21.93 -12.22 -0.25
CA GLU A 137 20.69 -11.90 0.45
C GLU A 137 19.77 -11.00 -0.41
N ILE A 138 20.33 -10.00 -1.08
CA ILE A 138 19.60 -9.11 -1.99
C ILE A 138 19.01 -9.92 -3.15
N ASP A 139 19.80 -10.79 -3.77
CA ASP A 139 19.36 -11.65 -4.86
C ASP A 139 18.24 -12.59 -4.43
N SER A 140 18.31 -13.12 -3.20
CA SER A 140 17.24 -13.93 -2.64
C SER A 140 15.94 -13.15 -2.44
N ILE A 141 16.01 -11.91 -1.93
CA ILE A 141 14.83 -11.06 -1.75
C ILE A 141 14.20 -10.72 -3.11
N VAL A 142 15.01 -10.40 -4.11
CA VAL A 142 14.52 -10.12 -5.46
C VAL A 142 13.87 -11.35 -6.10
N ASP A 143 14.48 -12.53 -5.99
CA ASP A 143 13.88 -13.78 -6.50
C ASP A 143 12.51 -14.03 -5.87
N GLN A 144 12.38 -13.81 -4.56
CA GLN A 144 11.10 -13.95 -3.87
C GLN A 144 10.04 -13.00 -4.43
N GLN A 145 10.37 -11.70 -4.56
CA GLN A 145 9.43 -10.71 -5.12
C GLN A 145 9.04 -11.05 -6.56
N TYR A 146 10.01 -11.40 -7.40
CA TYR A 146 9.75 -11.82 -8.79
C TYR A 146 8.83 -13.04 -8.88
N ARG A 147 9.07 -14.07 -8.07
CA ARG A 147 8.26 -15.30 -8.07
C ARG A 147 6.83 -15.04 -7.63
N MET A 148 6.63 -14.21 -6.61
CA MET A 148 5.29 -13.79 -6.19
C MET A 148 4.57 -13.02 -7.29
N ASP A 149 5.25 -12.07 -7.93
CA ASP A 149 4.67 -11.32 -9.03
C ASP A 149 4.31 -12.21 -10.21
N ARG A 150 5.19 -13.12 -10.62
CA ARG A 150 4.91 -14.08 -11.68
C ARG A 150 3.69 -14.95 -11.33
N ALA A 151 3.63 -15.47 -10.12
CA ALA A 151 2.49 -16.27 -9.67
C ALA A 151 1.21 -15.44 -9.62
N TRP A 152 1.29 -14.18 -9.18
CA TRP A 152 0.16 -13.27 -9.13
C TRP A 152 -0.35 -12.91 -10.53
N GLN A 153 0.54 -12.68 -11.49
CA GLN A 153 0.15 -12.45 -12.89
C GLN A 153 -0.54 -13.67 -13.51
N ARG A 154 -0.18 -14.89 -13.10
CA ARG A 154 -0.92 -16.12 -13.49
C ARG A 154 -2.35 -16.11 -12.93
N VAL A 155 -2.52 -15.75 -11.65
CA VAL A 155 -3.84 -15.61 -11.02
C VAL A 155 -4.67 -14.52 -11.71
N ARG A 156 -4.07 -13.36 -11.97
CA ARG A 156 -4.70 -12.24 -12.69
C ARG A 156 -5.10 -12.63 -14.11
N GLY A 157 -4.24 -13.32 -14.86
CA GLY A 157 -4.57 -13.82 -16.19
C GLY A 157 -5.75 -14.79 -16.20
N HIS A 158 -5.83 -15.68 -15.20
CA HIS A 158 -6.95 -16.60 -15.03
C HIS A 158 -8.25 -15.86 -14.65
N ALA A 159 -8.18 -14.91 -13.72
CA ALA A 159 -9.31 -14.07 -13.34
C ALA A 159 -9.87 -13.31 -14.55
N ALA A 160 -9.00 -12.69 -15.36
CA ALA A 160 -9.38 -11.99 -16.58
C ALA A 160 -10.05 -12.92 -17.60
N ALA A 161 -9.54 -14.15 -17.79
CA ALA A 161 -10.15 -15.15 -18.68
C ALA A 161 -11.56 -15.56 -18.24
N LEU A 162 -11.86 -15.46 -16.94
CA LEU A 162 -13.17 -15.73 -16.35
C LEU A 162 -14.06 -14.47 -16.21
N GLY A 163 -13.56 -13.29 -16.60
CA GLY A 163 -14.30 -12.03 -16.43
C GLY A 163 -14.43 -11.59 -14.97
N ILE A 164 -13.49 -11.96 -14.12
CA ILE A 164 -13.42 -11.57 -12.70
C ILE A 164 -12.40 -10.45 -12.53
N SER A 165 -12.84 -9.31 -11.97
CA SER A 165 -11.96 -8.21 -11.61
C SER A 165 -11.31 -8.42 -10.24
N LEU A 166 -10.01 -8.20 -10.16
CA LEU A 166 -9.27 -8.20 -8.90
C LEU A 166 -9.33 -6.82 -8.25
N PHE A 167 -9.82 -6.76 -7.01
CA PHE A 167 -10.04 -5.52 -6.28
C PHE A 167 -9.13 -5.45 -5.05
N GLY A 168 -8.01 -4.74 -5.20
CA GLY A 168 -7.02 -4.53 -4.15
C GLY A 168 -7.37 -3.39 -3.20
N ASP A 169 -6.44 -3.12 -2.29
CA ASP A 169 -6.64 -2.22 -1.17
C ASP A 169 -5.30 -1.63 -0.73
N ILE A 170 -5.30 -0.35 -0.37
CA ILE A 170 -4.15 0.33 0.22
C ILE A 170 -4.54 1.19 1.42
N PRO A 171 -3.76 1.16 2.52
CA PRO A 171 -3.86 2.18 3.57
C PRO A 171 -3.46 3.54 3.01
N ILE A 172 -4.15 4.64 3.34
CA ILE A 172 -3.68 5.97 2.91
C ILE A 172 -2.29 6.26 3.49
N PHE A 173 -2.07 6.01 4.77
CA PHE A 173 -0.79 6.19 5.44
C PHE A 173 0.07 4.92 5.37
N ILE A 174 1.37 5.06 5.57
CA ILE A 174 2.32 3.93 5.61
C ILE A 174 2.97 3.82 6.98
N ALA A 175 3.62 2.70 7.30
CA ALA A 175 4.33 2.58 8.57
C ALA A 175 5.58 3.48 8.60
N HIS A 176 5.92 4.01 9.78
CA HIS A 176 7.17 4.78 9.98
C HIS A 176 8.40 3.90 9.76
N ASP A 177 8.38 2.69 10.30
CA ASP A 177 9.46 1.72 10.13
C ASP A 177 9.29 0.92 8.83
N SER A 178 9.47 1.62 7.71
CA SER A 178 9.34 1.07 6.36
C SER A 178 10.48 1.50 5.45
N ALA A 179 10.73 0.70 4.42
CA ALA A 179 11.67 1.02 3.34
C ALA A 179 11.33 2.38 2.70
N ASP A 180 10.04 2.69 2.57
CA ASP A 180 9.53 3.94 2.00
C ASP A 180 9.91 5.18 2.81
N THR A 181 9.68 5.12 4.14
CA THR A 181 10.00 6.26 5.02
C THR A 181 11.51 6.41 5.17
N TRP A 182 12.24 5.29 5.23
CA TRP A 182 13.69 5.30 5.29
C TRP A 182 14.33 5.85 4.01
N SER A 183 13.84 5.47 2.82
CA SER A 183 14.45 5.87 1.55
C SER A 183 14.09 7.29 1.11
N ARG A 184 12.95 7.82 1.57
CA ARG A 184 12.43 9.15 1.21
C ARG A 184 11.98 9.94 2.44
N PRO A 185 12.82 10.13 3.47
CA PRO A 185 12.43 10.78 4.72
C PRO A 185 11.92 12.22 4.53
N GLU A 186 12.36 12.90 3.46
CA GLU A 186 11.92 14.27 3.13
C GLU A 186 10.44 14.36 2.73
N ASP A 187 9.85 13.25 2.28
CA ASP A 187 8.44 13.17 1.88
C ASP A 187 7.50 13.01 3.09
N PHE A 188 8.05 12.96 4.31
CA PHE A 188 7.32 12.80 5.57
C PHE A 188 7.63 13.92 6.57
N LEU A 189 6.73 14.11 7.53
CA LEU A 189 6.86 15.08 8.63
C LEU A 189 7.71 14.52 9.77
N LEU A 190 9.00 14.36 9.51
CA LEU A 190 9.99 13.87 10.47
C LEU A 190 10.86 15.00 11.03
N ASP A 191 11.43 14.78 12.21
CA ASP A 191 12.48 15.60 12.81
C ASP A 191 13.87 15.25 12.24
N ALA A 192 14.93 15.88 12.77
CA ALA A 192 16.30 15.64 12.31
C ALA A 192 16.84 14.23 12.63
N ASP A 193 16.24 13.54 13.59
CA ASP A 193 16.60 12.16 13.94
C ASP A 193 15.82 11.14 13.11
N GLY A 194 14.82 11.60 12.34
CA GLY A 194 13.95 10.76 11.53
C GLY A 194 12.69 10.31 12.26
N ARG A 195 12.39 10.84 13.45
CA ARG A 195 11.17 10.50 14.20
C ARG A 195 9.99 11.36 13.74
N PRO A 196 8.75 10.83 13.74
CA PRO A 196 7.59 11.64 13.39
C PRO A 196 7.42 12.82 14.34
N THR A 197 7.18 14.00 13.79
CA THR A 197 6.77 15.18 14.60
C THR A 197 5.28 15.13 14.92
N HIS A 198 4.50 14.58 14.00
CA HIS A 198 3.07 14.35 14.11
C HIS A 198 2.74 12.97 13.56
N VAL A 199 1.72 12.35 14.14
CA VAL A 199 1.24 11.02 13.77
C VAL A 199 -0.24 11.03 13.41
N ALA A 200 -0.60 10.10 12.55
CA ALA A 200 -1.96 9.92 12.07
C ALA A 200 -2.89 9.34 13.14
N GLY A 201 -4.16 9.66 12.98
CA GLY A 201 -5.25 9.14 13.78
C GLY A 201 -6.59 9.69 13.33
N VAL A 202 -7.59 9.53 14.19
CA VAL A 202 -8.91 10.15 14.08
C VAL A 202 -9.32 10.76 15.42
N PRO A 203 -10.07 11.87 15.41
CA PRO A 203 -10.50 12.53 16.64
C PRO A 203 -11.46 11.65 17.44
N PRO A 204 -11.74 12.00 18.70
CA PRO A 204 -12.87 11.47 19.44
C PRO A 204 -14.17 11.60 18.66
N ASP A 205 -14.99 10.57 18.72
CA ASP A 205 -16.33 10.54 18.16
C ASP A 205 -17.29 9.80 19.10
N TYR A 206 -18.52 9.57 18.64
CA TYR A 206 -19.53 8.90 19.44
C TYR A 206 -19.24 7.39 19.67
N PHE A 207 -18.30 6.79 18.94
CA PHE A 207 -17.84 5.41 19.13
C PHE A 207 -16.58 5.32 20.01
N SER A 208 -15.69 6.32 19.95
CA SER A 208 -14.45 6.36 20.73
C SER A 208 -14.27 7.70 21.45
N ALA A 209 -14.34 7.66 22.78
CA ALA A 209 -14.18 8.84 23.64
C ALA A 209 -12.78 9.48 23.54
N THR A 210 -11.76 8.73 23.12
CA THR A 210 -10.36 9.20 23.02
C THR A 210 -9.88 9.33 21.58
N GLY A 211 -10.75 9.06 20.60
CA GLY A 211 -10.37 8.90 19.20
C GLY A 211 -9.46 7.68 19.02
N GLN A 212 -8.63 7.69 17.97
CA GLN A 212 -7.65 6.64 17.73
C GLN A 212 -6.33 7.27 17.27
N ARG A 213 -5.23 6.91 17.93
CA ARG A 213 -3.87 7.31 17.55
C ARG A 213 -3.21 6.13 16.86
N TRP A 214 -2.99 6.21 15.55
CA TRP A 214 -2.47 5.09 14.75
C TRP A 214 -0.94 5.04 14.70
N GLY A 215 -0.27 6.19 14.82
CA GLY A 215 1.19 6.26 14.92
C GLY A 215 1.93 6.38 13.59
N ASN A 216 1.24 6.27 12.45
CA ASN A 216 1.83 6.47 11.13
C ASN A 216 2.34 7.92 10.96
N PRO A 217 3.46 8.15 10.25
CA PRO A 217 3.90 9.50 9.94
C PRO A 217 2.97 10.14 8.90
N HIS A 218 2.79 11.45 9.00
CA HIS A 218 2.12 12.21 7.96
C HIS A 218 3.05 12.55 6.79
N TYR A 219 2.46 12.65 5.61
CA TYR A 219 3.13 13.14 4.41
C TYR A 219 3.47 14.62 4.52
N ARG A 220 4.64 15.01 3.99
CA ARG A 220 4.98 16.40 3.71
C ARG A 220 4.38 16.79 2.37
N TRP A 221 3.07 17.00 2.35
CA TRP A 221 2.29 17.24 1.15
C TRP A 221 2.82 18.36 0.24
N GLU A 222 3.35 19.45 0.80
CA GLU A 222 3.96 20.52 0.00
C GLU A 222 5.19 20.06 -0.79
N ARG A 223 6.00 19.15 -0.22
CA ARG A 223 7.18 18.58 -0.86
C ARG A 223 6.76 17.63 -1.98
N MET A 224 5.82 16.72 -1.70
CA MET A 224 5.26 15.82 -2.70
C MET A 224 4.58 16.60 -3.83
N GLN A 225 3.87 17.70 -3.55
CA GLN A 225 3.25 18.48 -4.61
C GLN A 225 4.30 19.14 -5.53
N LYS A 226 5.45 19.57 -4.98
CA LYS A 226 6.56 20.15 -5.76
C LYS A 226 7.24 19.15 -6.69
N ASP A 227 7.28 17.87 -6.32
CA ASP A 227 7.87 16.81 -7.15
C ASP A 227 6.85 16.14 -8.11
N GLY A 228 5.61 16.64 -8.14
CA GLY A 228 4.55 16.11 -8.97
C GLY A 228 3.89 14.85 -8.41
N PHE A 229 4.02 14.61 -7.09
CA PHE A 229 3.54 13.44 -6.37
C PHE A 229 4.20 12.14 -6.83
N SER A 230 5.51 12.18 -7.10
CA SER A 230 6.24 11.08 -7.75
C SER A 230 6.06 9.74 -7.04
N TRP A 231 6.21 9.72 -5.71
CA TRP A 231 6.03 8.51 -4.90
C TRP A 231 4.60 7.96 -4.96
N TRP A 232 3.58 8.82 -4.93
CA TRP A 232 2.18 8.39 -5.05
C TRP A 232 1.87 7.84 -6.45
N LEU A 233 2.44 8.43 -7.51
CA LEU A 233 2.30 7.91 -8.87
C LEU A 233 2.94 6.52 -9.00
N GLU A 234 4.11 6.31 -8.41
CA GLU A 234 4.78 5.01 -8.36
C GLU A 234 3.97 3.99 -7.57
N ARG A 235 3.47 4.38 -6.39
CA ARG A 235 2.62 3.54 -5.55
C ARG A 235 1.38 3.08 -6.29
N MET A 236 0.66 4.01 -6.93
CA MET A 236 -0.56 3.67 -7.67
C MET A 236 -0.26 2.85 -8.93
N ARG A 237 0.84 3.13 -9.65
CA ARG A 237 1.29 2.29 -10.77
C ARG A 237 1.45 0.85 -10.32
N ARG A 238 2.15 0.64 -9.21
CA ARG A 238 2.35 -0.69 -8.62
C ARG A 238 1.01 -1.37 -8.31
N GLN A 239 0.06 -0.65 -7.72
CA GLN A 239 -1.25 -1.24 -7.42
C GLN A 239 -2.03 -1.62 -8.69
N PHE A 240 -1.94 -0.85 -9.77
CA PHE A 240 -2.60 -1.17 -11.04
C PHE A 240 -1.92 -2.29 -11.84
N GLU A 241 -0.65 -2.59 -11.55
CA GLU A 241 0.02 -3.82 -12.03
C GLU A 241 -0.53 -5.07 -11.33
N LEU A 242 -1.00 -4.93 -10.08
CA LEU A 242 -1.52 -6.02 -9.27
C LEU A 242 -3.03 -6.19 -9.39
N PHE A 243 -3.79 -5.11 -9.54
CA PHE A 243 -5.25 -5.11 -9.43
C PHE A 243 -5.93 -4.33 -10.54
N ASP A 244 -7.19 -4.66 -10.79
CA ASP A 244 -8.06 -3.97 -11.75
C ASP A 244 -8.85 -2.84 -11.08
N LEU A 245 -9.05 -2.92 -9.76
CA LEU A 245 -9.64 -1.89 -8.90
C LEU A 245 -8.78 -1.75 -7.64
N VAL A 246 -8.66 -0.53 -7.10
CA VAL A 246 -7.88 -0.28 -5.88
C VAL A 246 -8.70 0.55 -4.90
N ARG A 247 -8.94 0.01 -3.71
CA ARG A 247 -9.55 0.77 -2.62
C ARG A 247 -8.49 1.62 -1.95
N ILE A 248 -8.78 2.91 -1.75
CA ILE A 248 -7.98 3.76 -0.86
C ILE A 248 -8.72 3.84 0.47
N ASP A 249 -8.17 3.16 1.46
CA ASP A 249 -8.60 3.22 2.85
C ASP A 249 -8.46 4.65 3.40
N HIS A 250 -9.41 5.08 4.22
CA HIS A 250 -9.46 6.40 4.81
C HIS A 250 -9.33 7.54 3.76
N PHE A 251 -10.08 7.42 2.66
CA PHE A 251 -10.02 8.35 1.51
C PHE A 251 -10.23 9.81 1.93
N ARG A 252 -10.99 10.06 3.00
CA ARG A 252 -11.21 11.39 3.56
C ARG A 252 -9.91 12.13 3.92
N GLY A 253 -8.82 11.39 4.18
CA GLY A 253 -7.48 11.91 4.37
C GLY A 253 -6.87 12.58 3.13
N LEU A 254 -7.49 12.48 1.96
CA LEU A 254 -7.15 13.28 0.77
C LEU A 254 -7.80 14.67 0.79
N VAL A 255 -8.81 14.91 1.63
CA VAL A 255 -9.34 16.26 1.88
C VAL A 255 -8.66 16.90 3.08
N ALA A 256 -8.68 16.19 4.21
CA ALA A 256 -8.03 16.64 5.44
C ALA A 256 -7.70 15.45 6.34
N VAL A 257 -6.63 15.58 7.12
CA VAL A 257 -6.14 14.57 8.06
C VAL A 257 -6.18 15.10 9.48
N TRP A 258 -6.39 14.21 10.45
CA TRP A 258 -6.28 14.57 11.87
C TRP A 258 -4.82 14.40 12.31
N MET A 259 -4.20 15.52 12.67
CA MET A 259 -2.81 15.62 13.08
C MET A 259 -2.72 15.52 14.59
N ILE A 260 -1.91 14.59 15.11
CA ILE A 260 -1.65 14.43 16.54
C ILE A 260 -0.17 14.67 16.77
N ALA A 261 0.21 15.53 17.72
CA ALA A 261 1.63 15.68 18.07
C ALA A 261 2.21 14.35 18.57
N ALA A 262 3.43 14.01 18.17
CA ALA A 262 3.96 12.67 18.41
C ALA A 262 4.14 12.33 19.90
N ASP A 263 4.32 13.34 20.75
CA ASP A 263 4.42 13.23 22.21
C ASP A 263 3.07 13.10 22.93
N CYS A 264 1.93 13.32 22.25
CA CYS A 264 0.62 13.04 22.80
C CYS A 264 0.36 11.52 22.91
N GLU A 265 -0.14 11.09 24.07
CA GLU A 265 -0.52 9.69 24.31
C GLU A 265 -1.82 9.29 23.58
N THR A 266 -2.73 10.23 23.38
CA THR A 266 -4.07 10.00 22.79
C THR A 266 -4.30 10.87 21.55
N ALA A 267 -5.43 10.67 20.87
CA ALA A 267 -5.83 11.46 19.71
C ALA A 267 -6.71 12.68 20.04
N ILE A 268 -6.95 12.95 21.33
CA ILE A 268 -7.86 14.02 21.78
C ILE A 268 -7.33 15.39 21.33
N ASP A 269 -6.05 15.66 21.59
CA ASP A 269 -5.43 16.98 21.39
C ASP A 269 -4.84 17.16 19.98
N GLY A 270 -5.57 16.69 18.96
CA GLY A 270 -5.18 16.87 17.57
C GLY A 270 -5.86 18.06 16.88
N PHE A 271 -5.59 18.24 15.59
CA PHE A 271 -6.25 19.23 14.75
C PHE A 271 -6.40 18.76 13.30
N TRP A 272 -7.39 19.29 12.59
CA TRP A 272 -7.57 19.01 11.16
C TRP A 272 -6.58 19.82 10.32
N GLN A 273 -5.87 19.14 9.43
CA GLN A 273 -4.97 19.74 8.45
C GLN A 273 -5.46 19.39 7.04
N GLU A 274 -5.71 20.40 6.23
CA GLU A 274 -6.07 20.21 4.81
C GLU A 274 -4.91 19.58 4.03
N THR A 275 -5.28 18.77 3.03
CA THR A 275 -4.34 18.04 2.16
C THR A 275 -4.64 18.32 0.69
N PRO A 276 -3.63 18.27 -0.21
CA PRO A 276 -3.80 18.61 -1.61
C PRO A 276 -4.35 17.43 -2.43
N GLY A 277 -5.41 16.74 -1.96
CA GLY A 277 -5.94 15.55 -2.63
C GLY A 277 -6.48 15.80 -4.02
N ASP A 278 -7.04 16.99 -4.27
CA ASP A 278 -7.45 17.40 -5.62
C ASP A 278 -6.26 17.46 -6.59
N ALA A 279 -5.14 18.03 -6.14
CA ALA A 279 -3.93 18.08 -6.94
C ALA A 279 -3.35 16.67 -7.19
N LEU A 280 -3.36 15.81 -6.17
CA LEU A 280 -2.93 14.42 -6.29
C LEU A 280 -3.81 13.65 -7.28
N LEU A 281 -5.14 13.65 -7.09
CA LEU A 281 -6.09 12.96 -7.96
C LEU A 281 -6.05 13.52 -9.38
N SER A 282 -5.82 14.83 -9.56
CA SER A 282 -5.59 15.40 -10.89
C SER A 282 -4.33 14.84 -11.55
N GLN A 283 -3.24 14.61 -10.82
CA GLN A 283 -2.04 14.01 -11.38
C GLN A 283 -2.25 12.53 -11.69
N LEU A 284 -2.93 11.79 -10.81
CA LEU A 284 -3.29 10.39 -11.05
C LEU A 284 -4.17 10.26 -12.29
N ALA A 285 -5.22 11.06 -12.44
CA ALA A 285 -6.11 11.03 -13.60
C ALA A 285 -5.38 11.36 -14.93
N ARG A 286 -4.32 12.17 -14.89
CA ARG A 286 -3.50 12.46 -16.08
C ARG A 286 -2.65 11.26 -16.51
N HIS A 287 -2.15 10.47 -15.55
CA HIS A 287 -1.30 9.31 -15.82
C HIS A 287 -2.10 8.02 -16.02
N PHE A 288 -3.27 7.92 -15.38
CA PHE A 288 -4.16 6.77 -15.36
C PHE A 288 -5.60 7.23 -15.68
N PRO A 289 -5.96 7.41 -16.97
CA PRO A 289 -7.23 8.02 -17.35
C PRO A 289 -8.48 7.27 -16.88
N GLU A 290 -8.40 5.94 -16.73
CA GLU A 290 -9.50 5.12 -16.20
C GLU A 290 -9.68 5.26 -14.68
N LEU A 291 -8.61 5.67 -13.98
CA LEU A 291 -8.54 5.89 -12.54
C LEU A 291 -9.39 4.90 -11.72
N PRO A 292 -9.08 3.59 -11.72
CA PRO A 292 -9.92 2.55 -11.13
C PRO A 292 -9.79 2.51 -9.60
N ILE A 293 -10.17 3.61 -8.96
CA ILE A 293 -10.07 3.83 -7.51
C ILE A 293 -11.47 3.75 -6.89
N VAL A 294 -11.58 3.05 -5.77
CA VAL A 294 -12.74 3.07 -4.89
C VAL A 294 -12.38 3.82 -3.62
N ALA A 295 -13.19 4.82 -3.26
CA ALA A 295 -13.01 5.59 -2.04
C ALA A 295 -13.63 4.84 -0.86
N GLU A 296 -12.83 4.47 0.14
CA GLU A 296 -13.36 4.12 1.46
C GLU A 296 -13.81 5.42 2.13
N ASP A 297 -15.12 5.63 2.18
CA ASP A 297 -15.78 6.84 2.70
C ASP A 297 -16.81 6.51 3.80
N LEU A 298 -16.46 5.59 4.70
CA LEU A 298 -17.26 5.28 5.88
C LEU A 298 -16.97 6.27 7.03
N GLY A 299 -17.84 6.25 8.05
CA GLY A 299 -17.76 7.18 9.18
C GLY A 299 -18.43 8.53 8.89
N VAL A 300 -18.06 9.56 9.67
CA VAL A 300 -18.61 10.91 9.52
C VAL A 300 -17.85 11.64 8.40
N ILE A 301 -18.49 11.73 7.23
CA ILE A 301 -17.91 12.32 6.01
C ILE A 301 -18.52 13.69 5.71
N THR A 302 -17.67 14.65 5.36
CA THR A 302 -18.07 16.03 5.04
C THR A 302 -18.45 16.20 3.57
N ASP A 303 -19.11 17.30 3.23
CA ASP A 303 -19.52 17.60 1.85
C ASP A 303 -18.32 17.78 0.92
N GLU A 304 -17.18 18.25 1.42
CA GLU A 304 -15.93 18.38 0.65
C GLU A 304 -15.38 17.03 0.19
N VAL A 305 -15.47 16.00 1.05
CA VAL A 305 -15.07 14.64 0.68
C VAL A 305 -16.01 14.07 -0.38
N ARG A 306 -17.32 14.30 -0.24
CA ARG A 306 -18.30 13.91 -1.28
C ARG A 306 -18.02 14.63 -2.59
N ALA A 307 -17.72 15.92 -2.54
CA ALA A 307 -17.42 16.74 -3.72
C ALA A 307 -16.14 16.27 -4.42
N LEU A 308 -15.07 15.98 -3.68
CA LEU A 308 -13.83 15.44 -4.23
C LEU A 308 -14.07 14.10 -4.92
N LYS A 309 -14.77 13.18 -4.24
CA LYS A 309 -15.13 11.87 -4.80
C LYS A 309 -15.95 12.00 -6.10
N HIS A 310 -16.97 12.85 -6.11
CA HIS A 310 -17.81 13.10 -7.29
C HIS A 310 -17.05 13.76 -8.44
N LYS A 311 -16.12 14.69 -8.15
CA LYS A 311 -15.31 15.36 -9.17
C LYS A 311 -14.51 14.37 -10.02
N TYR A 312 -14.02 13.30 -9.43
CA TYR A 312 -13.24 12.25 -10.10
C TYR A 312 -14.05 11.01 -10.45
N GLY A 313 -15.37 11.01 -10.20
CA GLY A 313 -16.24 9.87 -10.54
C GLY A 313 -15.96 8.60 -9.73
N LEU A 314 -15.40 8.72 -8.52
CA LEU A 314 -14.98 7.56 -7.74
C LEU A 314 -16.20 6.94 -7.01
N PRO A 315 -16.42 5.61 -7.09
CA PRO A 315 -17.42 4.96 -6.24
C PRO A 315 -17.02 5.06 -4.76
N GLY A 316 -18.04 5.17 -3.90
CA GLY A 316 -17.89 5.06 -2.44
C GLY A 316 -18.37 3.70 -1.92
N MET A 317 -18.47 3.59 -0.61
CA MET A 317 -18.88 2.36 0.08
C MET A 317 -20.18 2.56 0.85
N SER A 318 -20.88 1.44 1.07
CA SER A 318 -22.04 1.38 1.96
C SER A 318 -22.07 0.00 2.59
N VAL A 319 -22.15 -0.04 3.92
CA VAL A 319 -22.10 -1.29 4.70
C VAL A 319 -23.44 -1.47 5.40
N LEU A 320 -24.17 -2.53 5.02
CA LEU A 320 -25.53 -2.78 5.53
C LEU A 320 -25.60 -2.97 7.05
N GLN A 321 -24.50 -3.42 7.69
CA GLN A 321 -24.44 -3.55 9.15
C GLN A 321 -24.54 -2.21 9.89
N PHE A 322 -24.30 -1.08 9.19
CA PHE A 322 -24.44 0.28 9.74
C PHE A 322 -25.76 0.97 9.34
N ALA A 323 -26.69 0.26 8.70
CA ALA A 323 -27.91 0.85 8.15
C ALA A 323 -29.11 0.87 9.12
N PHE A 324 -29.04 0.16 10.25
CA PHE A 324 -30.15 -0.08 11.19
C PHE A 324 -29.69 0.10 12.64
#